data_AF-R7QXJ0-F1
#
_entry.id   AF-R7QXJ0-F1
#
_cell.length_a   1.000
_cell.length_b   1.000
_cell.length_c   1.000
_cell.angle_alpha   90.00
_cell.angle_beta   90.00
_cell.angle_gamma   90.00
#
_symmetry.space_group_name_H-M   'P 1'
#
loop_
_entity.id
_entity.type
_entity.pdbx_description
1 polymer ?
#
loop_
_entity_poly.entity_id
_entity_poly.type
_entity_poly.pdbx_seq_one_letter_code
_entity_poly.pdbx_strand_id
1 'polypeptide(L)'
;MRKTAGIDVTHVSIKWGRAKTDVSPYASPARQTDYRDLPPAYTFVGTGEPFFAETKTYIENLKKCGIPARIDIYDMNMHAFDMLRPGWEVSKRAAHRFNEEFYYASEHYFAE
;
A
#
# COMPACT_ATOMS: atom_id res chain seq x y z
N MET A 1 46.12 22.85 -29.10
CA MET A 1 45.01 22.04 -29.64
C MET A 1 44.73 20.85 -28.73
N ARG A 2 43.69 20.92 -27.91
CA ARG A 2 42.88 19.79 -27.42
C ARG A 2 41.51 20.38 -27.06
N LYS A 3 40.49 20.14 -27.89
CA LYS A 3 39.10 20.48 -27.57
C LYS A 3 38.56 19.33 -26.74
N THR A 4 38.35 19.52 -25.44
CA THR A 4 37.51 18.63 -24.63
C THR A 4 36.06 19.00 -24.91
N ALA A 5 35.31 18.07 -25.51
CA ALA A 5 33.87 18.21 -25.69
C ALA A 5 33.21 18.20 -24.31
N GLY A 6 32.60 19.33 -23.93
CA GLY A 6 31.74 19.39 -22.75
C GLY A 6 30.47 18.59 -23.00
N ILE A 7 30.19 17.63 -22.13
CA ILE A 7 28.87 17.00 -22.05
C ILE A 7 27.99 17.98 -21.29
N ASP A 8 27.05 18.62 -21.99
CA ASP A 8 25.97 19.38 -21.38
C ASP A 8 24.93 18.39 -20.84
N VAL A 9 24.85 18.26 -19.52
CA VAL A 9 23.90 17.38 -18.81
C VAL A 9 22.55 18.06 -18.54
N THR A 10 22.27 19.22 -19.14
CA THR A 10 20.95 19.84 -18.99
C THR A 10 19.94 19.09 -19.87
N HIS A 11 18.97 18.45 -19.20
CA HIS A 11 17.80 17.76 -19.77
C HIS A 11 18.00 16.32 -20.24
N VAL A 12 18.22 15.41 -19.28
CA VAL A 12 17.72 14.04 -19.47
C VAL A 12 16.18 14.10 -19.41
N SER A 13 15.55 14.26 -20.57
CA SER A 13 14.09 14.14 -20.70
C SER A 13 13.73 12.66 -20.57
N ILE A 14 13.61 12.18 -19.34
CA ILE A 14 13.07 10.85 -19.06
C ILE A 14 11.60 10.89 -19.50
N LYS A 15 11.31 10.31 -20.67
CA LYS A 15 9.94 10.00 -21.07
C LYS A 15 9.45 8.86 -20.19
N TRP A 16 8.95 9.20 -19.00
CA TRP A 16 8.07 8.32 -18.23
C TRP A 16 6.89 7.96 -19.14
N GLY A 17 6.74 6.68 -19.48
CA GLY A 17 5.59 6.22 -20.25
C GLY A 17 4.30 6.70 -19.59
N ARG A 18 3.35 7.22 -20.37
CA ARG A 18 2.07 7.69 -19.80
C ARG A 18 1.42 6.54 -19.05
N ALA A 19 0.94 6.83 -17.84
CA ALA A 19 0.06 5.92 -17.12
C ALA A 19 -1.08 5.50 -18.06
N LYS A 20 -1.30 4.18 -18.21
CA LYS A 20 -2.42 3.66 -18.99
C LYS A 20 -3.71 4.26 -18.40
N THR A 21 -4.50 4.90 -19.26
CA THR A 21 -5.71 5.64 -18.84
C THR A 21 -6.89 4.71 -18.62
N ASP A 22 -6.89 3.55 -19.29
CA ASP A 22 -7.94 2.54 -19.20
C ASP A 22 -7.40 1.30 -18.49
N VAL A 23 -7.17 1.42 -17.18
CA VAL A 23 -6.82 0.30 -16.31
C VAL A 23 -8.02 0.02 -15.43
N SER A 24 -8.60 -1.17 -15.58
CA SER A 24 -9.73 -1.60 -14.78
C SER A 24 -9.42 -1.54 -13.28
N PRO A 25 -10.37 -1.11 -12.42
CA PRO A 25 -10.25 -1.20 -10.96
C PRO A 25 -9.95 -2.62 -10.45
N TYR A 26 -10.35 -3.65 -11.21
CA TYR A 26 -9.97 -5.04 -10.90
C TYR A 26 -8.45 -5.26 -10.95
N ALA A 27 -7.77 -4.64 -11.92
CA ALA A 27 -6.32 -4.73 -12.05
C ALA A 27 -5.57 -3.71 -11.17
N SER A 28 -6.21 -2.60 -10.83
CA SER A 28 -5.65 -1.55 -9.99
C SER A 28 -6.73 -1.01 -9.04
N PRO A 29 -6.88 -1.61 -7.85
CA PRO A 29 -7.92 -1.24 -6.88
C PRO A 29 -7.87 0.23 -6.44
N ALA A 30 -6.72 0.89 -6.55
CA ALA A 30 -6.58 2.33 -6.33
C ALA A 30 -7.43 3.20 -7.27
N ARG A 31 -7.94 2.63 -8.38
CA ARG A 31 -8.84 3.28 -9.33
C ARG A 31 -10.32 3.02 -9.06
N GLN A 32 -10.63 2.24 -8.03
CA GLN A 32 -12.02 2.03 -7.62
C GLN A 32 -12.66 3.36 -7.26
N THR A 33 -13.88 3.59 -7.76
CA THR A 33 -14.66 4.80 -7.47
C THR A 33 -15.90 4.50 -6.64
N ASP A 34 -16.29 3.23 -6.58
CA ASP A 34 -17.40 2.75 -5.75
C ASP A 34 -16.91 1.67 -4.78
N TYR A 35 -17.00 1.98 -3.48
CA TYR A 35 -16.52 1.12 -2.40
C TYR A 35 -17.68 0.48 -1.61
N ARG A 36 -18.93 0.68 -2.05
CA ARG A 36 -20.10 0.09 -1.41
C ARG A 36 -20.06 -1.43 -1.49
N ASP A 37 -20.68 -2.08 -0.51
CA ASP A 37 -20.84 -3.54 -0.42
C ASP A 37 -19.52 -4.34 -0.40
N LEU A 38 -18.38 -3.68 -0.22
CA LEU A 38 -17.11 -4.34 0.03
C LEU A 38 -17.05 -4.89 1.46
N PRO A 39 -16.32 -6.00 1.70
CA PRO A 39 -16.20 -6.58 3.03
C PRO A 39 -15.39 -5.67 3.98
N PRO A 40 -15.51 -5.87 5.30
CA PRO A 40 -14.59 -5.31 6.27
C PRO A 40 -13.13 -5.58 5.90
N ALA A 41 -12.25 -4.62 6.20
CA ALA A 41 -10.85 -4.70 5.80
C ALA A 41 -9.90 -4.37 6.95
N TYR A 42 -8.84 -5.16 7.08
CA TYR A 42 -7.70 -4.82 7.90
C TYR A 42 -6.42 -4.89 7.06
N THR A 43 -5.49 -3.98 7.32
CA THR A 43 -4.15 -4.02 6.74
C THR A 43 -3.15 -3.33 7.68
N PHE A 44 -1.87 -3.42 7.35
CA PHE A 44 -0.84 -2.60 7.98
C PHE A 44 0.19 -2.14 6.93
N VAL A 45 0.88 -1.05 7.24
CA VAL A 45 1.84 -0.46 6.31
C VAL A 45 2.96 0.28 7.05
N GLY A 46 4.15 0.30 6.46
CA GLY A 46 5.27 1.14 6.89
C GLY A 46 5.11 2.60 6.42
N THR A 47 5.64 3.55 7.19
CA THR A 47 5.65 4.99 6.82
C THR A 47 6.53 5.31 5.61
N GLY A 48 7.60 4.56 5.38
CA GLY A 48 8.58 4.83 4.32
C GLY A 48 8.58 3.84 3.17
N GLU A 49 7.53 3.03 3.02
CA GLU A 49 7.38 2.15 1.86
C GLU A 49 6.55 2.80 0.73
N PRO A 50 6.72 2.37 -0.53
CA PRO A 50 6.07 3.00 -1.69
C PRO A 50 4.54 2.99 -1.64
N PHE A 51 3.95 2.03 -0.92
CA PHE A 51 2.51 1.79 -0.90
C PHE A 51 1.78 2.55 0.22
N PHE A 52 2.50 3.30 1.07
CA PHE A 52 1.93 4.00 2.23
C PHE A 52 0.71 4.87 1.89
N ALA A 53 0.87 5.76 0.92
CA ALA A 53 -0.17 6.74 0.58
C ALA A 53 -1.41 6.09 -0.05
N GLU A 54 -1.22 5.12 -0.94
CA GLU A 54 -2.34 4.44 -1.61
C GLU A 54 -3.11 3.54 -0.64
N THR A 55 -2.42 2.80 0.24
CA THR A 55 -3.06 1.97 1.26
C THR A 55 -3.88 2.82 2.23
N LYS A 56 -3.34 3.95 2.69
CA LYS A 56 -4.07 4.90 3.54
C LYS A 56 -5.31 5.43 2.84
N THR A 57 -5.19 5.83 1.58
CA THR A 57 -6.30 6.35 0.77
C THR A 57 -7.41 5.31 0.58
N TYR A 58 -7.04 4.05 0.30
CA TYR A 58 -8.00 2.97 0.11
C TYR A 58 -8.81 2.70 1.38
N ILE A 59 -8.16 2.64 2.54
CA ILE A 59 -8.81 2.45 3.84
C ILE A 59 -9.69 3.65 4.20
N GLU A 60 -9.26 4.88 3.91
CA GLU A 60 -10.09 6.08 4.11
C GLU A 60 -11.36 6.06 3.24
N ASN A 61 -11.27 5.59 1.99
CA ASN A 61 -12.42 5.49 1.10
C ASN A 61 -13.42 4.43 1.56
N LEU A 62 -12.95 3.27 2.02
CA LEU A 62 -13.81 2.26 2.67
C LEU A 62 -14.57 2.85 3.86
N LYS A 63 -13.86 3.56 4.76
CA LYS A 63 -14.47 4.22 5.92
C LYS A 63 -15.54 5.25 5.53
N LYS A 64 -15.30 6.05 4.47
CA LYS A 64 -16.28 7.03 3.97
C LYS A 64 -17.57 6.37 3.48
N CYS A 65 -17.51 5.13 3.01
CA CYS A 65 -18.67 4.33 2.61
C CYS A 65 -19.32 3.56 3.78
N GLY A 66 -18.86 3.77 5.02
CA GLY A 66 -19.38 3.06 6.20
C GLY A 66 -18.87 1.63 6.35
N ILE A 67 -17.89 1.22 5.55
CA ILE A 67 -17.28 -0.12 5.67
C ILE A 67 -16.34 -0.15 6.89
N PRO A 68 -16.45 -1.15 7.79
CA PRO A 68 -15.49 -1.33 8.87
C PRO A 68 -14.09 -1.60 8.31
N ALA A 69 -13.20 -0.60 8.40
CA ALA A 69 -11.84 -0.73 7.89
C ALA A 69 -10.82 -0.19 8.89
N ARG A 70 -9.71 -0.91 9.07
CA ARG A 70 -8.61 -0.52 9.97
C ARG A 70 -7.25 -0.66 9.30
N ILE A 71 -6.34 0.22 9.70
CA ILE A 71 -4.95 0.24 9.25
C ILE A 71 -4.05 0.48 10.44
N ASP A 72 -3.08 -0.40 10.65
CA ASP A 72 -1.99 -0.16 11.59
C ASP A 72 -0.79 0.43 10.82
N ILE A 73 -0.24 1.54 11.31
CA ILE A 73 0.89 2.23 10.68
C ILE A 73 2.13 2.04 11.55
N TYR A 74 3.20 1.54 10.95
CA TYR A 74 4.47 1.29 11.61
C TYR A 74 5.54 2.24 11.10
N ASP A 75 6.35 2.80 11.99
CA ASP A 75 7.49 3.63 11.60
C ASP A 75 8.61 2.76 11.04
N MET A 76 8.53 2.47 9.73
CA MET A 76 9.36 1.51 9.02
C MET A 76 9.58 1.98 7.58
N ASN A 77 10.83 1.98 7.15
CA ASN A 77 11.24 2.34 5.78
C ASN A 77 11.46 1.09 4.90
N MET A 78 10.68 0.03 5.13
CA MET A 78 10.83 -1.25 4.45
C MET A 78 9.48 -1.91 4.24
N HIS A 79 9.17 -2.24 2.99
CA HIS A 79 8.02 -3.07 2.63
C HIS A 79 8.21 -4.49 3.14
N ALA A 80 7.13 -5.14 3.58
CA ALA A 80 7.12 -6.52 4.10
C ALA A 80 8.15 -6.74 5.23
N PHE A 81 8.32 -5.76 6.12
CA PHE A 81 9.30 -5.82 7.19
C PHE A 81 9.10 -7.01 8.14
N ASP A 82 7.84 -7.41 8.33
CA ASP A 82 7.42 -8.54 9.13
C ASP A 82 7.96 -9.87 8.59
N MET A 83 7.95 -10.04 7.26
CA MET A 83 8.46 -11.23 6.59
C MET A 83 9.98 -11.20 6.40
N LEU A 84 10.54 -10.03 6.06
CA LEU A 84 11.97 -9.90 5.75
C LEU A 84 12.84 -9.80 7.01
N ARG A 85 12.27 -9.37 8.14
CA ARG A 85 12.94 -9.26 9.45
C ARG A 85 12.03 -9.82 10.56
N PRO A 86 11.69 -11.12 10.53
CA PRO A 86 10.72 -11.71 11.48
C PRO A 86 11.21 -11.67 12.94
N GLY A 87 12.52 -11.53 13.16
CA GLY A 87 13.11 -11.42 14.49
C GLY A 87 12.94 -10.06 15.18
N TRP A 88 12.58 -9.00 14.46
CA TRP A 88 12.41 -7.68 15.05
C TRP A 88 11.12 -7.59 15.88
N GLU A 89 11.15 -6.82 16.97
CA GLU A 89 9.99 -6.66 17.84
C GLU A 89 8.80 -6.00 17.10
N VAL A 90 9.07 -5.04 16.22
CA VAL A 90 8.03 -4.43 15.38
C VAL A 90 7.38 -5.45 14.43
N SER A 91 8.17 -6.37 13.88
CA SER A 91 7.70 -7.46 13.01
C SER A 91 6.80 -8.43 13.74
N LYS A 92 7.23 -8.89 14.93
CA LYS A 92 6.43 -9.77 15.78
C LYS A 92 5.10 -9.11 16.16
N ARG A 93 5.13 -7.83 16.52
CA ARG A 93 3.91 -7.06 16.84
C ARG A 93 2.98 -6.97 15.64
N ALA A 94 3.48 -6.63 14.45
CA ALA A 94 2.66 -6.54 13.24
C ALA A 94 2.02 -7.89 12.88
N ALA A 95 2.80 -8.98 12.93
CA ALA A 95 2.30 -10.34 12.68
C ALA A 95 1.25 -10.77 13.72
N HIS A 96 1.48 -10.47 15.00
CA HIS A 96 0.50 -10.76 16.05
C HIS A 96 -0.82 -10.02 15.81
N ARG A 97 -0.75 -8.71 15.53
CA ARG A 97 -1.95 -7.92 15.22
C ARG A 97 -2.69 -8.40 13.98
N PHE A 98 -1.96 -8.80 12.95
CA PHE A 98 -2.56 -9.37 11.74
C PHE A 98 -3.33 -10.66 12.06
N ASN A 99 -2.77 -11.54 12.88
CA ASN A 99 -3.44 -12.77 13.28
C ASN A 99 -4.66 -12.50 14.17
N GLU A 100 -4.58 -11.56 15.12
CA GLU A 100 -5.74 -11.15 15.94
C GLU A 100 -6.92 -10.71 15.07
N GLU A 101 -6.66 -9.86 14.07
CA GLU A 101 -7.70 -9.38 13.15
C GLU A 101 -8.23 -10.47 12.23
N PHE A 102 -7.35 -11.37 11.79
CA PHE A 102 -7.76 -12.52 11.00
C PHE A 102 -8.71 -13.43 11.79
N TYR A 103 -8.37 -13.77 13.04
CA TYR A 103 -9.24 -14.59 13.89
C TYR A 103 -10.57 -13.91 14.16
N TYR A 104 -10.55 -12.62 14.53
CA TYR A 104 -11.77 -11.84 14.70
C TYR A 104 -12.63 -11.86 13.42
N ALA A 105 -12.03 -11.60 12.25
CA ALA A 105 -12.77 -11.60 11.00
C ALA A 105 -13.37 -12.99 10.68
N SER A 106 -12.65 -14.07 10.99
CA SER A 106 -13.14 -15.44 10.77
C SER A 106 -14.35 -15.79 11.64
N GLU A 107 -14.48 -15.18 12.81
CA GLU A 107 -15.60 -15.40 13.73
C GLU A 107 -16.80 -14.47 13.44
N HIS A 108 -16.56 -13.30 12.83
CA HIS A 108 -17.57 -12.25 12.70
C HIS A 108 -18.07 -11.98 11.28
N TYR A 109 -17.27 -12.30 10.25
CA TYR A 109 -17.55 -11.90 8.87
C TYR A 109 -17.47 -13.05 7.87
N PHE A 110 -17.41 -14.29 8.33
CA PHE A 110 -17.45 -15.46 7.46
C PHE A 110 -18.83 -15.56 6.79
N ALA A 111 -18.85 -15.61 5.46
CA ALA A 111 -20.04 -15.91 4.68
C ALA A 111 -20.01 -17.39 4.28
N GLU A 112 -21.07 -18.12 4.60
CA GLU A 112 -21.26 -19.54 4.23
C GLU A 112 -21.35 -19.76 2.71
#